data_AF-A0A2E9NNM8-F1
#
_entry.id   AF-A0A2E9NNM8-F1
#
_cell.length_a   1.000
_cell.length_b   1.000
_cell.length_c   1.000
_cell.angle_alpha   90.00
_cell.angle_beta   90.00
_cell.angle_gamma   90.00
#
_symmetry.space_group_name_H-M   'P 1'
#
loop_
_entity.id
_entity.type
_entity.pdbx_description
1 polymer ?
#
loop_
_entity_poly.entity_id
_entity_poly.type
_entity_poly.pdbx_seq_one_letter_code
_entity_poly.pdbx_strand_id
1 'polypeptide(L)'
;MKVTTQNRVGFYNAYYHTYAPTRRVDSWTGDEDTSAVARIWNAPGQNPNSEIQGDVYSGTVDLSAPAMPDGEMEPTVAQVFEWAGAGAITALRFNPLAPLTGYQLNHLFLRISWDDQPTPSVDVPLGSFFGSGLGEAAVRAVPLGMRPNGAYYCYLPMPFWERARIELVNTNPDPMPPIWWEVRLGTGADANYSQETSGYFKARYRREWPTTDGEDYGILDTRGRGVYVGQMMTVEPIRPELKRWWEGDLRLYVDGRRQPAFHGTGHEDEYLGGWSNEWLMNPYSLPMHGQPATRDLTQVDFQWSAATTVYRFFPGGVPYQSELRVSTEHGTENSAAAMYSSVAYYYEHPTPMRQVDALDVGDPRGEAEHDYRAVPATSVEQRVAQFEGVDDAVGVSDSGRAVAETSHFSLKVNGPDEGTTSGLRLRRLYDQAAIQEAEVWVNGARAGVWYSPTTNTSKRWAEADFIIPLELLDGRPVVDIEIRVVTGPWSEYRYELWAIP
;
A
#
# COMPACT_ATOMS: atom_id res chain seq x y z
N MET A 1 -9.14 18.75 -9.15
CA MET A 1 -7.84 19.46 -9.15
C MET A 1 -7.38 19.62 -10.59
N LYS A 2 -6.89 20.81 -10.98
CA LYS A 2 -6.25 21.01 -12.30
C LYS A 2 -4.79 21.36 -12.04
N VAL A 3 -3.87 20.57 -12.56
CA VAL A 3 -2.43 20.85 -12.53
C VAL A 3 -2.03 21.44 -13.87
N THR A 4 -1.38 22.61 -13.84
CA THR A 4 -0.89 23.28 -15.04
C THR A 4 0.60 23.56 -14.90
N THR A 5 1.35 23.36 -15.98
CA THR A 5 2.79 23.56 -16.00
C THR A 5 3.13 24.67 -16.98
N GLN A 6 4.12 25.49 -16.65
CA GLN A 6 4.59 26.55 -17.56
C GLN A 6 5.54 26.02 -18.63
N ASN A 7 6.27 24.95 -18.30
CA ASN A 7 7.22 24.27 -19.18
C ASN A 7 6.74 22.86 -19.49
N ARG A 8 7.31 22.26 -20.54
CA ARG A 8 7.12 20.84 -20.85
C ARG A 8 7.66 20.01 -19.70
N VAL A 9 6.79 19.23 -19.07
CA VAL A 9 7.19 18.23 -18.06
C VAL A 9 7.51 16.93 -18.81
N GLY A 10 8.64 16.31 -18.45
CA GLY A 10 9.05 15.01 -19.00
C GLY A 10 8.19 13.89 -18.42
N PHE A 11 8.37 13.64 -17.12
CA PHE A 11 7.66 12.61 -16.36
C PHE A 11 7.11 13.22 -15.07
N TYR A 12 5.91 12.81 -14.66
CA TYR A 12 5.30 13.21 -13.40
C TYR A 12 4.29 12.15 -12.94
N ASN A 13 4.12 12.04 -11.62
CA ASN A 13 3.08 11.26 -10.99
C ASN A 13 2.30 12.14 -10.01
N ALA A 14 0.97 12.05 -10.03
CA ALA A 14 0.10 12.77 -9.11
C ALA A 14 -0.84 11.78 -8.43
N TYR A 15 -0.66 11.62 -7.12
CA TYR A 15 -1.51 10.77 -6.29
C TYR A 15 -2.52 11.63 -5.55
N TYR A 16 -3.73 11.11 -5.39
CA TYR A 16 -4.81 11.80 -4.71
C TYR A 16 -5.73 10.79 -4.02
N HIS A 17 -6.41 11.25 -2.97
CA HIS A 17 -7.52 10.51 -2.38
C HIS A 17 -8.83 11.05 -2.93
N THR A 18 -9.77 10.17 -3.21
CA THR A 18 -11.16 10.54 -3.49
C THR A 18 -11.96 10.47 -2.19
N TYR A 19 -12.86 11.44 -2.03
CA TYR A 19 -13.76 11.51 -0.87
C TYR A 19 -15.20 11.49 -1.35
N ALA A 20 -16.12 11.17 -0.44
CA ALA A 20 -17.55 11.35 -0.71
C ALA A 20 -17.84 12.80 -1.15
N PRO A 21 -18.76 13.04 -2.11
CA PRO A 21 -19.07 14.39 -2.60
C PRO A 21 -19.48 15.39 -1.51
N THR A 22 -19.98 14.91 -0.37
CA THR A 22 -20.39 15.73 0.79
C THR A 22 -19.25 16.02 1.76
N ARG A 23 -18.10 15.36 1.64
CA ARG A 23 -16.91 15.62 2.45
C ARG A 23 -16.33 16.98 2.07
N ARG A 24 -16.34 17.92 3.03
CA ARG A 24 -15.62 19.19 2.89
C ARG A 24 -14.13 18.96 3.13
N VAL A 25 -13.32 19.47 2.22
CA VAL A 25 -11.85 19.53 2.32
C VAL A 25 -11.47 20.98 2.12
N ASP A 26 -10.70 21.54 3.06
CA ASP A 26 -10.21 22.90 2.94
C ASP A 26 -9.21 23.00 1.78
N SER A 27 -9.34 24.06 0.98
CA SER A 27 -8.46 24.27 -0.15
C SER A 27 -7.15 24.87 0.32
N TRP A 28 -6.03 24.27 -0.10
CA TRP A 28 -4.69 24.83 0.09
C TRP A 28 -4.56 26.17 -0.64
N THR A 29 -4.29 27.26 0.08
CA THR A 29 -4.09 28.59 -0.51
C THR A 29 -2.62 28.91 -0.78
N GLY A 30 -1.71 28.24 -0.05
CA GLY A 30 -0.28 28.56 -0.04
C GLY A 30 0.14 29.48 1.10
N ASP A 31 -0.81 29.98 1.90
CA ASP A 31 -0.55 30.85 3.05
C ASP A 31 -0.56 30.10 4.39
N GLU A 32 -0.85 28.80 4.38
CA GLU A 32 -0.86 27.96 5.58
C GLU A 32 0.53 27.88 6.23
N ASP A 33 0.59 27.81 7.56
CA ASP A 33 1.85 27.63 8.29
C ASP A 33 2.42 26.23 8.07
N THR A 34 3.45 26.15 7.23
CA THR A 34 4.17 24.91 6.92
C THR A 34 5.34 24.64 7.88
N SER A 35 5.58 25.49 8.88
CA SER A 35 6.79 25.42 9.73
C SER A 35 6.93 24.08 10.43
N ALA A 36 5.83 23.50 10.93
CA ALA A 36 5.85 22.19 11.58
C ALA A 36 6.28 21.06 10.62
N VAL A 37 5.67 21.01 9.43
CA VAL A 37 6.01 20.04 8.38
C VAL A 37 7.46 20.24 7.92
N ALA A 38 7.88 21.48 7.70
CA ALA A 38 9.24 21.81 7.31
C ALA A 38 10.28 21.39 8.37
N ARG A 39 9.97 21.53 9.66
CA ARG A 39 10.85 21.03 10.74
C ARG A 39 11.02 19.52 10.67
N ILE A 40 9.94 18.77 10.49
CA ILE A 40 9.97 17.31 10.36
C ILE A 40 10.81 16.91 9.13
N TRP A 41 10.55 17.55 7.99
CA TRP A 41 11.21 17.22 6.72
C TRP A 41 12.71 17.54 6.73
N ASN A 42 13.13 18.58 7.44
CA ASN A 42 14.53 18.99 7.54
C ASN A 42 15.29 18.29 8.67
N ALA A 43 14.64 17.47 9.49
CA ALA A 43 15.24 16.79 10.63
C ALA A 43 15.07 15.25 10.60
N PRO A 44 15.33 14.55 9.47
CA PRO A 44 15.15 13.11 9.41
C PRO A 44 16.01 12.37 10.45
N GLY A 45 15.41 11.36 11.08
CA GLY A 45 15.99 10.62 12.19
C GLY A 45 15.84 11.26 13.56
N GLN A 46 15.28 12.47 13.66
CA GLN A 46 14.74 12.98 14.94
C GLN A 46 13.31 12.47 15.11
N ASN A 47 12.93 12.17 16.36
CA ASN A 47 11.59 11.69 16.66
C ASN A 47 10.55 12.81 16.41
N PRO A 48 9.67 12.69 15.39
CA PRO A 48 8.63 13.69 15.16
C PRO A 48 7.57 13.67 16.26
N ASN A 49 7.47 12.60 17.03
CA ASN A 49 6.51 12.40 18.11
C ASN A 49 7.04 12.89 19.47
N SER A 50 8.06 13.76 19.49
CA SER A 50 8.73 14.18 20.73
C SER A 50 7.84 14.93 21.73
N GLU A 51 6.68 15.42 21.29
CA GLU A 51 5.66 16.07 22.12
C GLU A 51 4.76 15.08 22.88
N ILE A 52 4.71 13.80 22.45
CA ILE A 52 3.93 12.77 23.14
C ILE A 52 4.63 12.43 24.45
N GLN A 53 3.94 12.66 25.57
CA GLN A 53 4.42 12.26 26.88
C GLN A 53 4.30 10.74 26.96
N GLY A 54 5.43 10.05 27.00
CA GLY A 54 5.45 8.59 27.02
C GLY A 54 6.61 8.11 27.88
N ASP A 55 6.36 7.02 28.59
CA ASP A 55 7.37 6.35 29.39
C ASP A 55 8.44 5.77 28.46
N VAL A 56 9.69 5.89 28.87
CA VAL A 56 10.84 5.40 28.12
C VAL A 56 11.39 4.17 28.84
N TYR A 57 11.31 3.02 28.18
CA TYR A 57 11.89 1.77 28.61
C TYR A 57 13.14 1.50 27.78
N SER A 58 14.22 1.04 28.40
CA SER A 58 15.45 0.73 27.69
C SER A 58 16.22 -0.38 28.39
N GLY A 59 17.11 -1.02 27.64
CA GLY A 59 17.96 -2.08 28.16
C GLY A 59 18.99 -2.51 27.15
N THR A 60 19.70 -3.58 27.47
CA THR A 60 20.62 -4.27 26.57
C THR A 60 20.27 -5.74 26.56
N VAL A 61 20.33 -6.36 25.40
CA VAL A 61 20.05 -7.78 25.23
C VAL A 61 21.23 -8.45 24.55
N ASP A 62 21.57 -9.63 25.06
CA ASP A 62 22.54 -10.54 24.46
C ASP A 62 21.80 -11.63 23.72
N LEU A 63 22.25 -11.98 22.51
CA LEU A 63 21.70 -13.11 21.75
C LEU A 63 22.82 -14.12 21.49
N SER A 64 22.68 -15.31 22.09
CA SER A 64 23.55 -16.45 21.81
C SER A 64 23.37 -16.98 20.39
N ALA A 65 24.29 -17.84 19.97
CA ALA A 65 24.08 -18.67 18.79
C ALA A 65 22.84 -19.57 18.97
N PRO A 66 22.07 -19.85 17.90
CA PRO A 66 21.03 -20.86 17.86
C PRO A 66 21.51 -22.20 18.43
N ALA A 67 20.60 -22.89 19.11
CA ALA A 67 20.85 -24.26 19.51
C ALA A 67 20.67 -25.19 18.31
N MET A 68 21.30 -26.36 18.37
CA MET A 68 21.18 -27.42 17.34
C MET A 68 20.74 -28.76 17.98
N PRO A 69 19.62 -28.82 18.72
CA PRO A 69 19.13 -30.09 19.23
C PRO A 69 18.77 -31.00 18.07
N ASP A 70 19.23 -32.25 18.12
CA ASP A 70 18.95 -33.28 17.11
C ASP A 70 19.31 -32.90 15.65
N GLY A 71 20.19 -31.91 15.47
CA GLY A 71 20.63 -31.41 14.16
C GLY A 71 19.69 -30.39 13.51
N GLU A 72 18.59 -30.00 14.18
CA GLU A 72 17.70 -28.94 13.72
C GLU A 72 18.05 -27.61 14.39
N MET A 73 18.04 -26.51 13.63
CA MET A 73 18.34 -25.19 14.17
C MET A 73 17.14 -24.67 14.97
N GLU A 74 17.35 -24.41 16.25
CA GLU A 74 16.43 -23.66 17.10
C GLU A 74 16.95 -22.23 17.31
N PRO A 75 16.28 -21.20 16.76
CA PRO A 75 16.70 -19.81 16.91
C PRO A 75 16.80 -19.38 18.36
N THR A 76 17.79 -18.55 18.68
CA THR A 76 17.80 -17.86 19.99
C THR A 76 16.79 -16.72 19.95
N VAL A 77 15.89 -16.69 20.93
CA VAL A 77 14.87 -15.65 21.06
C VAL A 77 15.14 -14.85 22.32
N ALA A 78 15.25 -13.53 22.20
CA ALA A 78 15.44 -12.65 23.33
C ALA A 78 14.29 -11.64 23.41
N GLN A 79 13.56 -11.66 24.52
CA GLN A 79 12.49 -10.70 24.78
C GLN A 79 13.09 -9.33 25.09
N VAL A 80 12.70 -8.34 24.30
CA VAL A 80 13.16 -6.95 24.42
C VAL A 80 12.22 -6.17 25.31
N PHE A 81 10.92 -6.29 25.07
CA PHE A 81 9.90 -5.50 25.75
C PHE A 81 8.58 -6.27 25.80
N GLU A 82 7.86 -6.14 26.91
CA GLU A 82 6.51 -6.66 27.07
C GLU A 82 5.67 -5.68 27.90
N TRP A 83 4.43 -5.48 27.49
CA TRP A 83 3.48 -4.65 28.21
C TRP A 83 2.09 -5.28 28.17
N ALA A 84 1.42 -5.28 29.32
CA ALA A 84 0.02 -5.70 29.45
C ALA A 84 -0.88 -4.49 29.71
N GLY A 85 -1.97 -4.41 28.95
CA GLY A 85 -2.89 -3.27 28.91
C GLY A 85 -2.75 -2.46 27.62
N ALA A 86 -3.77 -1.65 27.31
CA ALA A 86 -3.77 -0.80 26.11
C ALA A 86 -2.65 0.24 26.11
N GLY A 87 -2.10 0.54 24.94
CA GLY A 87 -1.06 1.54 24.76
C GLY A 87 -0.73 1.80 23.29
N ALA A 88 0.21 2.71 23.06
CA ALA A 88 0.78 2.95 21.74
C ALA A 88 2.28 3.15 21.82
N ILE A 89 3.04 2.34 21.08
CA ILE A 89 4.48 2.56 20.95
C ILE A 89 4.69 3.69 19.93
N THR A 90 5.40 4.74 20.32
CA THR A 90 5.59 5.94 19.48
C THR A 90 7.04 6.14 19.04
N ALA A 91 7.96 5.38 19.63
CA ALA A 91 9.33 5.24 19.15
C ALA A 91 9.88 3.87 19.53
N LEU A 92 10.55 3.23 18.58
CA LEU A 92 11.33 2.01 18.76
C LEU A 92 12.74 2.26 18.26
N ARG A 93 13.75 1.97 19.08
CA ARG A 93 15.16 2.16 18.71
C ARG A 93 16.00 0.96 19.10
N PHE A 94 16.96 0.64 18.25
CA PHE A 94 18.00 -0.35 18.52
C PHE A 94 19.37 0.25 18.20
N ASN A 95 20.39 -0.14 18.95
CA ASN A 95 21.76 0.27 18.72
C ASN A 95 22.70 -0.90 19.03
N PRO A 96 23.20 -1.60 17.99
CA PRO A 96 24.24 -2.61 18.19
C PRO A 96 25.47 -1.98 18.85
N LEU A 97 25.99 -2.61 19.91
CA LEU A 97 27.17 -2.10 20.63
C LEU A 97 28.49 -2.44 19.92
N ALA A 98 28.42 -3.20 18.83
CA ALA A 98 29.48 -3.39 17.85
C ALA A 98 28.88 -3.48 16.43
N PRO A 99 29.65 -3.15 15.37
CA PRO A 99 29.16 -3.20 14.00
C PRO A 99 28.64 -4.59 13.62
N LEU A 100 27.46 -4.64 13.02
CA LEU A 100 26.88 -5.86 12.45
C LEU A 100 27.22 -5.95 10.97
N THR A 101 27.56 -7.15 10.51
CA THR A 101 27.69 -7.45 9.09
C THR A 101 26.31 -7.48 8.41
N GLY A 102 26.27 -7.31 7.08
CA GLY A 102 25.02 -7.49 6.31
C GLY A 102 24.44 -8.91 6.48
N TYR A 103 25.30 -9.92 6.63
CA TYR A 103 24.85 -11.29 6.91
C TYR A 103 24.16 -11.40 8.28
N GLN A 104 24.73 -10.80 9.33
CA GLN A 104 24.11 -10.76 10.66
C GLN A 104 22.79 -9.99 10.66
N LEU A 105 22.71 -8.83 9.99
CA LEU A 105 21.49 -8.04 9.90
C LEU A 105 20.35 -8.74 9.15
N ASN A 106 20.67 -9.65 8.23
CA ASN A 106 19.71 -10.49 7.52
C ASN A 106 19.32 -11.78 8.28
N HIS A 107 20.02 -12.10 9.39
CA HIS A 107 19.77 -13.28 10.25
C HIS A 107 19.41 -12.89 11.69
N LEU A 108 19.13 -11.61 11.93
CA LEU A 108 18.60 -11.10 13.18
C LEU A 108 17.23 -10.53 12.86
N PHE A 109 16.16 -11.10 13.41
CA PHE A 109 14.79 -10.71 13.10
C PHE A 109 14.20 -9.88 14.22
N LEU A 110 13.48 -8.82 13.87
CA LEU A 110 12.57 -8.11 14.76
C LEU A 110 11.21 -8.81 14.69
N ARG A 111 10.74 -9.30 15.84
CA ARG A 111 9.42 -9.88 15.97
C ARG A 111 8.55 -9.02 16.89
N ILE A 112 7.35 -8.67 16.44
CA ILE A 112 6.37 -7.93 17.23
C ILE A 112 5.00 -8.60 17.14
N SER A 113 4.39 -8.84 18.30
CA SER A 113 3.06 -9.42 18.44
C SER A 113 2.15 -8.47 19.24
N TRP A 114 0.91 -8.34 18.78
CA TRP A 114 -0.13 -7.49 19.39
C TRP A 114 -1.28 -8.36 19.86
N ASP A 115 -1.84 -8.06 21.04
CA ASP A 115 -3.12 -8.56 21.57
C ASP A 115 -3.32 -10.07 21.38
N ASP A 116 -2.26 -10.84 21.67
CA ASP A 116 -2.22 -12.30 21.54
C ASP A 116 -2.66 -12.84 20.17
N GLN A 117 -2.46 -12.06 19.10
CA GLN A 117 -2.69 -12.51 17.73
C GLN A 117 -1.90 -13.80 17.46
N PRO A 118 -2.49 -14.75 16.70
CA PRO A 118 -1.92 -16.08 16.51
C PRO A 118 -0.61 -16.07 15.71
N THR A 119 -0.33 -14.99 14.99
CA THR A 119 0.90 -14.79 14.25
C THR A 119 1.46 -13.40 14.54
N PRO A 120 2.80 -13.25 14.56
CA PRO A 120 3.40 -11.95 14.77
C PRO A 120 3.02 -10.99 13.63
N SER A 121 2.70 -9.75 14.00
CA SER A 121 2.37 -8.68 13.05
C SER A 121 3.60 -8.10 12.36
N VAL A 122 4.77 -8.28 12.98
CA VAL A 122 6.09 -7.98 12.40
C VAL A 122 6.96 -9.22 12.61
N ASP A 123 7.54 -9.74 11.53
CA ASP A 123 8.63 -10.73 11.57
C ASP A 123 9.54 -10.46 10.36
N VAL A 124 10.56 -9.64 10.58
CA VAL A 124 11.34 -9.01 9.51
C VAL A 124 12.82 -8.97 9.89
N PRO A 125 13.76 -9.25 8.97
CA PRO A 125 15.19 -9.03 9.25
C PRO A 125 15.45 -7.58 9.68
N LEU A 126 16.26 -7.40 10.72
CA LEU A 126 16.47 -6.12 11.39
C LEU A 126 17.02 -5.08 10.41
N GLY A 127 17.94 -5.46 9.53
CA GLY A 127 18.46 -4.58 8.48
C GLY A 127 17.35 -4.09 7.54
N SER A 128 16.55 -5.02 7.01
CA SER A 128 15.45 -4.72 6.10
C SER A 128 14.37 -3.84 6.77
N PHE A 129 13.99 -4.13 8.02
CA PHE A 129 13.01 -3.32 8.76
C PHE A 129 13.42 -1.85 8.90
N PHE A 130 14.72 -1.58 8.99
CA PHE A 130 15.24 -0.22 9.08
C PHE A 130 15.72 0.37 7.74
N GLY A 131 15.40 -0.30 6.63
CA GLY A 131 15.48 0.24 5.27
C GLY A 131 16.68 -0.22 4.42
N SER A 132 17.40 -1.28 4.82
CA SER A 132 18.49 -1.81 3.99
C SER A 132 18.72 -3.32 4.16
N GLY A 133 18.42 -4.08 3.10
CA GLY A 133 18.77 -5.51 3.00
C GLY A 133 20.24 -5.76 2.69
N LEU A 134 21.00 -4.74 2.27
CA LEU A 134 22.44 -4.85 2.01
C LEU A 134 23.29 -4.72 3.30
N GLY A 135 22.69 -4.61 4.48
CA GLY A 135 23.36 -4.28 5.74
C GLY A 135 23.32 -2.78 6.03
N GLU A 136 24.16 -2.27 6.95
CA GLU A 136 24.06 -0.86 7.35
C GLU A 136 24.22 0.11 6.17
N ALA A 137 23.28 1.05 6.08
CA ALA A 137 23.27 2.16 5.13
C ALA A 137 22.78 3.43 5.82
N ALA A 138 23.00 4.61 5.22
CA ALA A 138 22.52 5.88 5.77
C ALA A 138 21.05 6.12 5.40
N VAL A 139 20.12 5.47 6.11
CA VAL A 139 18.68 5.59 5.89
C VAL A 139 18.10 6.72 6.75
N ARG A 140 17.65 7.78 6.09
CA ARG A 140 17.18 9.04 6.67
C ARG A 140 15.71 9.30 6.33
N ALA A 141 14.87 8.27 6.34
CA ALA A 141 13.43 8.50 6.23
C ALA A 141 12.89 9.07 7.55
N VAL A 142 11.84 9.88 7.49
CA VAL A 142 11.13 10.40 8.65
C VAL A 142 10.50 9.27 9.48
N PRO A 143 9.75 8.31 8.90
CA PRO A 143 9.06 7.31 9.71
C PRO A 143 10.01 6.27 10.32
N LEU A 144 11.09 5.91 9.62
CA LEU A 144 12.07 4.94 10.09
C LEU A 144 13.41 5.07 9.37
N GLY A 145 14.46 4.51 9.95
CA GLY A 145 15.75 4.40 9.30
C GLY A 145 16.84 3.87 10.20
N MET A 146 18.07 3.96 9.70
CA MET A 146 19.28 3.52 10.38
C MET A 146 20.42 4.49 10.10
N ARG A 147 21.32 4.63 11.07
CA ARG A 147 22.57 5.36 10.92
C ARG A 147 23.71 4.36 11.03
N PRO A 148 24.67 4.34 10.09
CA PRO A 148 25.85 3.50 10.23
C PRO A 148 26.57 3.78 11.55
N ASN A 149 26.90 2.74 12.31
CA ASN A 149 27.47 2.84 13.66
C ASN A 149 26.63 3.67 14.65
N GLY A 150 25.31 3.71 14.47
CA GLY A 150 24.40 4.45 15.33
C GLY A 150 23.04 3.77 15.46
N ALA A 151 22.11 4.51 16.08
CA ALA A 151 20.79 3.95 16.35
C ALA A 151 19.97 3.74 15.07
N TYR A 152 19.30 2.60 15.02
CA TYR A 152 18.16 2.32 14.17
C TYR A 152 16.91 2.85 14.86
N TYR A 153 15.98 3.42 14.10
CA TYR A 153 14.81 4.10 14.65
C TYR A 153 13.56 3.83 13.82
N CYS A 154 12.42 3.70 14.50
CA CYS A 154 11.09 3.70 13.91
C CYS A 154 10.19 4.57 14.78
N TYR A 155 9.51 5.52 14.16
CA TYR A 155 8.60 6.48 14.78
C TYR A 155 7.18 6.34 14.25
N LEU A 156 6.87 5.26 13.53
CA LEU A 156 5.50 4.91 13.19
C LEU A 156 4.77 4.51 14.48
N PRO A 157 3.60 5.12 14.79
CA PRO A 157 2.80 4.73 15.94
C PRO A 157 2.39 3.25 15.86
N MET A 158 2.44 2.52 16.96
CA MET A 158 2.01 1.11 16.99
C MET A 158 1.00 0.95 18.13
N PRO A 159 -0.30 1.23 17.88
CA PRO A 159 -1.35 1.04 18.87
C PRO A 159 -1.66 -0.45 19.08
N PHE A 160 -2.05 -0.78 20.31
CA PHE A 160 -2.48 -2.10 20.74
C PHE A 160 -3.39 -1.95 21.98
N TRP A 161 -4.27 -2.92 22.25
CA TRP A 161 -5.38 -2.75 23.20
C TRP A 161 -5.35 -3.70 24.39
N GLU A 162 -4.56 -4.76 24.34
CA GLU A 162 -4.45 -5.77 25.40
C GLU A 162 -3.00 -6.10 25.77
N ARG A 163 -2.11 -6.28 24.77
CA ARG A 163 -0.71 -6.67 24.99
C ARG A 163 0.21 -6.29 23.82
N ALA A 164 1.43 -5.90 24.15
CA ALA A 164 2.53 -5.78 23.19
C ALA A 164 3.71 -6.65 23.62
N ARG A 165 4.30 -7.38 22.67
CA ARG A 165 5.52 -8.17 22.88
C ARG A 165 6.49 -7.94 21.73
N ILE A 166 7.71 -7.50 22.07
CA ILE A 166 8.81 -7.24 21.13
C ILE A 166 9.96 -8.18 21.45
N GLU A 167 10.50 -8.82 20.42
CA GLU A 167 11.59 -9.77 20.52
C GLU A 167 12.62 -9.55 19.42
N LEU A 168 13.86 -9.93 19.71
CA LEU A 168 14.88 -10.18 18.70
C LEU A 168 15.10 -11.68 18.58
N VAL A 169 15.18 -12.17 17.35
CA VAL A 169 15.37 -13.59 17.04
C VAL A 169 16.65 -13.75 16.23
N ASN A 170 17.65 -14.42 16.80
CA ASN A 170 18.90 -14.74 16.11
C ASN A 170 18.81 -16.10 15.42
N THR A 171 18.97 -16.10 14.10
CA THR A 171 19.11 -17.31 13.25
C THR A 171 20.51 -17.44 12.66
N ASN A 172 21.42 -16.54 13.00
CA ASN A 172 22.82 -16.58 12.58
C ASN A 172 23.55 -17.69 13.36
N PRO A 173 24.42 -18.50 12.74
CA PRO A 173 25.16 -19.55 13.45
C PRO A 173 26.06 -19.03 14.59
N ASP A 174 26.40 -17.74 14.58
CA ASP A 174 27.21 -17.07 15.59
C ASP A 174 26.35 -16.22 16.56
N PRO A 175 26.83 -15.97 17.79
CA PRO A 175 26.18 -15.01 18.67
C PRO A 175 26.22 -13.58 18.09
N MET A 176 25.25 -12.77 18.50
CA MET A 176 25.23 -11.33 18.17
C MET A 176 26.00 -10.53 19.23
N PRO A 177 26.64 -9.41 18.85
CA PRO A 177 27.07 -8.44 19.84
C PRO A 177 25.87 -7.93 20.64
N PRO A 178 26.08 -7.43 21.89
CA PRO A 178 24.99 -6.88 22.67
C PRO A 178 24.28 -5.75 21.92
N ILE A 179 22.96 -5.72 22.02
CA ILE A 179 22.12 -4.71 21.35
C ILE A 179 21.40 -3.90 22.42
N TRP A 180 21.67 -2.60 22.44
CA TRP A 180 20.88 -1.66 23.24
C TRP A 180 19.54 -1.39 22.55
N TRP A 181 18.48 -1.25 23.33
CA TRP A 181 17.14 -0.98 22.82
C TRP A 181 16.43 0.09 23.65
N GLU A 182 15.49 0.79 23.02
CA GLU A 182 14.60 1.76 23.66
C GLU A 182 13.20 1.68 23.04
N VAL A 183 12.19 1.67 23.91
CA VAL A 183 10.77 1.71 23.57
C VAL A 183 10.15 2.91 24.28
N ARG A 184 9.51 3.79 23.52
CA ARG A 184 8.65 4.85 24.07
C ARG A 184 7.19 4.42 23.99
N LEU A 185 6.54 4.34 25.15
CA LEU A 185 5.16 3.90 25.30
C LEU A 185 4.27 5.06 25.77
N GLY A 186 3.24 5.39 24.99
CA GLY A 186 2.11 6.20 25.46
C GLY A 186 1.02 5.30 26.06
N THR A 187 0.39 5.75 27.14
CA THR A 187 -0.78 5.09 27.77
C THR A 187 -1.85 6.14 28.11
N GLY A 188 -3.08 5.69 28.40
CA GLY A 188 -4.17 6.61 28.74
C GLY A 188 -4.43 7.64 27.64
N ALA A 189 -4.39 8.92 27.97
CA ALA A 189 -4.63 10.02 27.01
C ALA A 189 -3.58 10.10 25.90
N ASP A 190 -2.35 9.62 26.15
CA ASP A 190 -1.26 9.60 25.16
C ASP A 190 -1.38 8.39 24.20
N ALA A 191 -2.18 7.38 24.55
CA ALA A 191 -2.57 6.26 23.69
C ALA A 191 -3.92 6.54 22.99
N ASN A 192 -3.99 7.64 22.25
CA ASN A 192 -5.23 8.14 21.66
C ASN A 192 -5.63 7.44 20.34
N TYR A 193 -5.74 6.11 20.36
CA TYR A 193 -6.13 5.29 19.21
C TYR A 193 -7.30 4.38 19.56
N SER A 194 -8.48 4.65 19.00
CA SER A 194 -9.66 3.79 19.18
C SER A 194 -9.47 2.46 18.46
N GLN A 195 -9.82 1.36 19.14
CA GLN A 195 -9.82 0.01 18.56
C GLN A 195 -10.78 -0.11 17.38
N GLU A 196 -11.88 0.65 17.39
CA GLU A 196 -12.91 0.60 16.34
C GLU A 196 -12.42 1.16 14.99
N THR A 197 -11.52 2.13 15.02
CA THR A 197 -11.11 2.91 13.84
C THR A 197 -9.63 2.84 13.50
N SER A 198 -8.80 2.22 14.36
CA SER A 198 -7.36 2.11 14.14
C SER A 198 -6.95 0.67 13.83
N GLY A 199 -5.97 0.50 12.95
CA GLY A 199 -5.37 -0.80 12.67
C GLY A 199 -4.11 -1.06 13.48
N TYR A 200 -3.70 -2.32 13.57
CA TYR A 200 -2.39 -2.69 14.10
C TYR A 200 -1.29 -2.35 13.10
N PHE A 201 -0.16 -1.85 13.58
CA PHE A 201 1.04 -1.72 12.75
C PHE A 201 1.56 -3.11 12.36
N LYS A 202 1.78 -3.33 11.07
CA LYS A 202 2.32 -4.56 10.52
C LYS A 202 3.49 -4.25 9.58
N ALA A 203 4.42 -5.20 9.55
CA ALA A 203 5.48 -5.22 8.56
C ALA A 203 5.66 -6.64 8.04
N ARG A 204 5.66 -6.78 6.71
CA ARG A 204 5.74 -8.08 6.05
C ARG A 204 6.97 -8.14 5.18
N TYR A 205 7.83 -9.11 5.46
CA TYR A 205 9.00 -9.42 4.68
C TYR A 205 8.66 -10.46 3.61
N ARG A 206 9.00 -10.18 2.36
CA ARG A 206 8.96 -11.17 1.26
C ARG A 206 10.34 -11.22 0.60
N ARG A 207 10.66 -12.35 0.00
CA ARG A 207 11.87 -12.55 -0.80
C ARG A 207 11.64 -13.59 -1.89
N GLU A 208 12.38 -13.46 -2.98
CA GLU A 208 12.34 -14.37 -4.12
C GLU A 208 13.75 -14.50 -4.72
N TRP A 209 14.28 -15.72 -4.75
CA TRP A 209 15.69 -16.00 -5.08
C TRP A 209 15.82 -17.20 -6.02
N PRO A 210 15.82 -17.00 -7.35
CA PRO A 210 15.56 -15.74 -8.08
C PRO A 210 14.06 -15.46 -8.25
N THR A 211 13.72 -14.30 -8.82
CA THR A 211 12.36 -14.00 -9.32
C THR A 211 11.90 -14.97 -10.40
N THR A 212 10.58 -15.13 -10.51
CA THR A 212 9.92 -16.02 -11.48
C THR A 212 9.69 -15.30 -12.82
N ASP A 213 10.16 -15.90 -13.91
CA ASP A 213 10.01 -15.36 -15.27
C ASP A 213 8.53 -15.19 -15.65
N GLY A 214 8.19 -14.03 -16.22
CA GLY A 214 6.81 -13.70 -16.61
C GLY A 214 5.85 -13.36 -15.45
N GLU A 215 6.28 -13.43 -14.20
CA GLU A 215 5.45 -13.13 -13.03
C GLU A 215 6.03 -11.96 -12.22
N ASP A 216 5.18 -11.04 -11.77
CA ASP A 216 5.61 -9.95 -10.90
C ASP A 216 6.17 -10.50 -9.57
N TYR A 217 7.18 -9.81 -9.03
CA TYR A 217 7.56 -9.98 -7.64
C TYR A 217 6.48 -9.36 -6.72
N GLY A 218 5.77 -10.21 -5.98
CA GLY A 218 4.87 -9.77 -4.91
C GLY A 218 5.61 -9.07 -3.76
N ILE A 219 5.02 -7.99 -3.24
CA ILE A 219 5.50 -7.24 -2.07
C ILE A 219 4.55 -7.46 -0.88
N LEU A 220 3.24 -7.40 -1.12
CA LEU A 220 2.20 -7.60 -0.12
C LEU A 220 0.94 -8.17 -0.77
N ASP A 221 0.29 -9.10 -0.08
CA ASP A 221 -1.07 -9.56 -0.36
C ASP A 221 -1.77 -9.71 0.98
N THR A 222 -2.80 -8.89 1.22
CA THR A 222 -3.51 -8.89 2.50
C THR A 222 -4.99 -8.57 2.36
N ARG A 223 -5.78 -9.09 3.29
CA ARG A 223 -7.24 -8.89 3.39
C ARG A 223 -7.58 -8.21 4.70
N GLY A 224 -8.43 -7.20 4.65
CA GLY A 224 -8.80 -6.34 5.76
C GLY A 224 -9.02 -4.91 5.28
N ARG A 225 -9.16 -3.97 6.23
CA ARG A 225 -9.12 -2.54 5.93
C ARG A 225 -7.89 -1.91 6.57
N GLY A 226 -7.33 -0.89 5.97
CA GLY A 226 -6.06 -0.37 6.45
C GLY A 226 -5.47 0.74 5.60
N VAL A 227 -4.19 0.99 5.84
CA VAL A 227 -3.40 1.98 5.12
C VAL A 227 -2.02 1.41 4.84
N TYR A 228 -1.65 1.34 3.55
CA TYR A 228 -0.28 1.10 3.13
C TYR A 228 0.55 2.35 3.35
N VAL A 229 1.60 2.27 4.16
CA VAL A 229 2.40 3.43 4.55
C VAL A 229 3.61 3.58 3.62
N GLY A 230 4.20 2.47 3.20
CA GLY A 230 5.38 2.48 2.35
C GLY A 230 6.06 1.13 2.28
N GLN A 231 7.23 1.15 1.64
CA GLN A 231 8.04 -0.05 1.43
C GLN A 231 9.53 0.25 1.44
N MET A 232 10.29 -0.82 1.68
CA MET A 232 11.67 -0.94 1.23
C MET A 232 11.78 -2.12 0.26
N MET A 233 12.71 -2.05 -0.67
CA MET A 233 13.08 -3.16 -1.54
C MET A 233 14.59 -3.26 -1.68
N THR A 234 15.12 -4.48 -1.78
CA THR A 234 16.51 -4.76 -2.13
C THR A 234 16.51 -5.65 -3.36
N VAL A 235 17.28 -5.24 -4.36
CA VAL A 235 17.47 -5.98 -5.60
C VAL A 235 18.95 -6.31 -5.74
N GLU A 236 19.26 -7.58 -5.97
CA GLU A 236 20.61 -8.06 -6.24
C GLU A 236 20.61 -8.80 -7.60
N PRO A 237 21.30 -8.28 -8.64
CA PRO A 237 21.39 -8.99 -9.92
C PRO A 237 22.06 -10.35 -9.74
N ILE A 238 21.47 -11.41 -10.32
CA ILE A 238 22.07 -12.77 -10.24
C ILE A 238 23.41 -12.81 -10.98
N ARG A 239 23.54 -12.01 -12.04
CA ARG A 239 24.78 -11.83 -12.79
C ARG A 239 24.93 -10.37 -13.20
N PRO A 240 26.16 -9.83 -13.26
CA PRO A 240 26.37 -8.43 -13.61
C PRO A 240 25.86 -8.06 -15.00
N GLU A 241 25.89 -8.99 -15.97
CA GLU A 241 25.41 -8.77 -17.33
C GLU A 241 23.89 -8.68 -17.46
N LEU A 242 23.13 -9.18 -16.47
CA LEU A 242 21.68 -9.01 -16.41
C LEU A 242 21.38 -7.61 -15.87
N LYS A 243 21.01 -6.71 -16.79
CA LYS A 243 20.67 -5.31 -16.53
C LYS A 243 19.19 -5.07 -16.76
N ARG A 244 18.72 -3.85 -16.52
CA ARG A 244 17.32 -3.40 -16.72
C ARG A 244 16.28 -4.05 -15.82
N TRP A 245 16.70 -4.69 -14.72
CA TRP A 245 15.78 -5.06 -13.64
C TRP A 245 15.05 -3.85 -13.06
N TRP A 246 15.61 -2.64 -13.19
CA TRP A 246 14.99 -1.39 -12.77
C TRP A 246 13.82 -0.97 -13.64
N GLU A 247 13.64 -1.47 -14.87
CA GLU A 247 12.54 -1.05 -15.75
C GLU A 247 11.17 -1.66 -15.36
N GLY A 248 11.07 -2.29 -14.18
CA GLY A 248 9.84 -2.93 -13.73
C GLY A 248 8.84 -1.96 -13.11
N ASP A 249 7.57 -2.09 -13.46
CA ASP A 249 6.51 -1.23 -12.96
C ASP A 249 5.98 -1.69 -11.60
N LEU A 250 5.91 -0.76 -10.62
CA LEU A 250 5.16 -0.98 -9.38
C LEU A 250 3.65 -1.03 -9.67
N ARG A 251 2.93 -1.98 -9.08
CA ARG A 251 1.48 -2.14 -9.24
C ARG A 251 0.81 -2.30 -7.87
N LEU A 252 -0.10 -1.39 -7.54
CA LEU A 252 -0.96 -1.49 -6.35
C LEU A 252 -2.41 -1.71 -6.78
N TYR A 253 -3.00 -2.82 -6.36
CA TYR A 253 -4.42 -3.14 -6.53
C TYR A 253 -5.11 -2.94 -5.18
N VAL A 254 -6.07 -2.02 -5.17
CA VAL A 254 -6.80 -1.63 -3.97
C VAL A 254 -8.21 -2.18 -4.08
N ASP A 255 -8.67 -2.82 -3.01
CA ASP A 255 -10.07 -3.19 -2.83
C ASP A 255 -10.62 -4.13 -3.90
N GLY A 256 -9.81 -5.10 -4.31
CA GLY A 256 -10.15 -6.12 -5.32
C GLY A 256 -10.37 -5.58 -6.72
N ARG A 257 -9.91 -4.36 -7.01
CA ARG A 257 -9.93 -3.86 -8.38
C ARG A 257 -9.02 -4.68 -9.28
N ARG A 258 -9.47 -4.92 -10.51
CA ARG A 258 -8.73 -5.73 -11.49
C ARG A 258 -7.64 -4.96 -12.23
N GLN A 259 -7.79 -3.64 -12.37
CA GLN A 259 -6.70 -2.78 -12.82
C GLN A 259 -6.00 -2.07 -11.64
N PRO A 260 -4.69 -1.79 -11.75
CA PRO A 260 -3.94 -1.15 -10.67
C PRO A 260 -4.45 0.27 -10.41
N ALA A 261 -4.58 0.63 -9.14
CA ALA A 261 -4.79 2.01 -8.71
C ALA A 261 -3.52 2.85 -8.89
N PHE A 262 -2.35 2.22 -8.72
CA PHE A 262 -1.04 2.81 -8.96
C PHE A 262 -0.31 1.91 -9.96
N HIS A 263 0.10 2.49 -11.08
CA HIS A 263 0.91 1.82 -12.09
C HIS A 263 2.18 2.66 -12.29
N GLY A 264 3.32 2.07 -11.95
CA GLY A 264 4.65 2.69 -12.06
C GLY A 264 5.15 2.75 -13.51
N THR A 265 6.40 3.18 -13.67
CA THR A 265 7.09 3.27 -14.98
C THR A 265 8.51 2.72 -14.94
N GLY A 266 8.91 2.13 -13.80
CA GLY A 266 10.28 1.77 -13.47
C GLY A 266 10.56 1.97 -11.97
N HIS A 267 11.56 1.25 -11.46
CA HIS A 267 12.04 1.32 -10.09
C HIS A 267 12.72 2.66 -9.83
N GLU A 268 13.59 3.10 -10.73
CA GLU A 268 14.26 4.39 -10.60
C GLU A 268 13.26 5.53 -10.56
N ASP A 269 12.16 5.40 -11.29
CA ASP A 269 11.07 6.37 -11.33
C ASP A 269 10.23 6.28 -10.05
N GLU A 270 9.90 5.08 -9.61
CA GLU A 270 9.14 4.82 -8.39
C GLU A 270 9.85 5.38 -7.15
N TYR A 271 11.17 5.24 -7.08
CA TYR A 271 11.97 5.76 -5.98
C TYR A 271 12.43 7.20 -6.18
N LEU A 272 12.00 7.87 -7.27
CA LEU A 272 12.27 9.28 -7.59
C LEU A 272 13.74 9.62 -7.85
N GLY A 273 14.48 8.66 -8.42
CA GLY A 273 15.83 8.83 -8.91
C GLY A 273 15.89 9.32 -10.36
N GLY A 274 15.16 8.63 -11.24
CA GLY A 274 15.20 8.83 -12.70
C GLY A 274 16.57 8.52 -13.32
N TRP A 275 16.59 8.09 -14.60
CA TRP A 275 17.81 7.75 -15.35
C TRP A 275 18.74 6.76 -14.61
N SER A 276 18.61 5.47 -14.90
CA SER A 276 19.27 4.39 -14.15
C SER A 276 20.78 4.54 -13.91
N ASN A 277 21.54 5.10 -14.86
CA ASN A 277 22.98 5.33 -14.68
C ASN A 277 23.25 6.34 -13.55
N GLU A 278 22.64 7.51 -13.64
CA GLU A 278 22.71 8.56 -12.65
C GLU A 278 22.18 8.07 -11.30
N TRP A 279 21.07 7.35 -11.31
CA TRP A 279 20.45 6.80 -10.12
C TRP A 279 21.38 5.82 -9.36
N LEU A 280 21.85 4.77 -10.03
CA LEU A 280 22.66 3.72 -9.41
C LEU A 280 24.02 4.25 -8.93
N MET A 281 24.64 5.17 -9.67
CA MET A 281 25.93 5.76 -9.31
C MET A 281 25.87 6.73 -8.13
N ASN A 282 24.70 7.30 -7.84
CA ASN A 282 24.56 8.37 -6.86
C ASN A 282 23.55 8.00 -5.76
N PRO A 283 23.90 7.10 -4.81
CA PRO A 283 23.08 6.82 -3.65
C PRO A 283 22.64 8.09 -2.91
N TYR A 284 21.37 8.11 -2.51
CA TYR A 284 20.76 9.22 -1.79
C TYR A 284 19.75 8.71 -0.77
N SER A 285 19.47 9.54 0.22
CA SER A 285 18.47 9.24 1.24
C SER A 285 17.77 10.53 1.64
N LEU A 286 16.49 10.60 1.31
CA LEU A 286 15.61 11.75 1.53
C LEU A 286 14.49 11.38 2.52
N PRO A 287 13.77 12.37 3.07
CA PRO A 287 12.81 12.18 4.15
C PRO A 287 11.72 11.13 3.90
N MET A 288 11.32 10.88 2.64
CA MET A 288 10.26 9.91 2.32
C MET A 288 10.62 8.92 1.23
N HIS A 289 11.80 9.00 0.63
CA HIS A 289 12.26 8.05 -0.38
C HIS A 289 13.79 8.06 -0.47
N GLY A 290 14.38 7.03 -1.05
CA GLY A 290 15.83 6.96 -1.19
C GLY A 290 16.33 5.68 -1.84
N GLN A 291 17.59 5.75 -2.28
CA GLN A 291 18.44 4.63 -2.66
C GLN A 291 19.71 4.68 -1.79
N PRO A 292 19.64 4.30 -0.50
CA PRO A 292 20.69 4.58 0.47
C PRO A 292 21.97 3.75 0.27
N ALA A 293 21.94 2.66 -0.50
CA ALA A 293 23.12 1.85 -0.79
C ALA A 293 23.07 1.23 -2.18
N THR A 294 24.23 1.22 -2.83
CA THR A 294 24.50 0.50 -4.09
C THR A 294 25.82 -0.26 -3.94
N ARG A 295 25.87 -1.50 -4.43
CA ARG A 295 27.05 -2.37 -4.40
C ARG A 295 27.29 -3.05 -5.73
N ASP A 296 28.53 -3.46 -5.95
CA ASP A 296 28.93 -4.28 -7.11
C ASP A 296 28.59 -3.64 -8.46
N LEU A 297 28.73 -2.30 -8.52
CA LEU A 297 28.48 -1.49 -9.69
C LEU A 297 29.33 -1.98 -10.88
N THR A 298 28.66 -2.49 -11.91
CA THR A 298 29.30 -3.08 -13.09
C THR A 298 28.75 -2.45 -14.36
N GLN A 299 29.65 -2.06 -15.28
CA GLN A 299 29.25 -1.44 -16.54
C GLN A 299 29.02 -2.50 -17.62
N VAL A 300 27.86 -2.44 -18.27
CA VAL A 300 27.42 -3.38 -19.31
C VAL A 300 26.77 -2.61 -20.45
N ASP A 301 27.48 -2.51 -21.58
CA ASP A 301 27.11 -1.73 -22.76
C ASP A 301 26.63 -0.30 -22.43
N PHE A 302 27.49 0.48 -21.76
CA PHE A 302 27.24 1.86 -21.36
C PHE A 302 26.12 2.07 -20.33
N GLN A 303 25.56 0.99 -19.77
CA GLN A 303 24.61 1.04 -18.65
C GLN A 303 25.25 0.42 -17.39
N TRP A 304 24.87 0.88 -16.21
CA TRP A 304 25.29 0.27 -14.96
C TRP A 304 24.27 -0.76 -14.47
N SER A 305 24.75 -1.86 -13.91
CA SER A 305 23.98 -2.79 -13.08
C SER A 305 24.63 -2.89 -11.71
N ALA A 306 23.84 -3.06 -10.67
CA ALA A 306 24.31 -3.11 -9.29
C ALA A 306 23.28 -3.76 -8.38
N ALA A 307 23.73 -4.26 -7.25
CA ALA A 307 22.84 -4.50 -6.11
C ALA A 307 22.45 -3.16 -5.49
N THR A 308 21.18 -2.96 -5.14
CA THR A 308 20.73 -1.74 -4.47
C THR A 308 19.66 -2.02 -3.43
N THR A 309 19.55 -1.13 -2.46
CA THR A 309 18.38 -1.04 -1.58
C THR A 309 17.73 0.32 -1.73
N VAL A 310 16.42 0.32 -1.69
CA VAL A 310 15.56 1.47 -1.97
C VAL A 310 14.40 1.51 -0.98
N TYR A 311 13.84 2.69 -0.73
CA TYR A 311 12.64 2.84 0.09
C TYR A 311 11.77 3.99 -0.40
N ARG A 312 10.47 3.88 -0.16
CA ARG A 312 9.47 4.94 -0.38
C ARG A 312 8.36 4.85 0.65
N PHE A 313 8.00 6.00 1.21
CA PHE A 313 6.84 6.19 2.07
C PHE A 313 5.88 7.16 1.40
N PHE A 314 4.59 6.88 1.48
CA PHE A 314 3.53 7.67 0.86
C PHE A 314 2.94 8.61 1.92
N PRO A 315 3.16 9.95 1.83
CA PRO A 315 2.46 10.88 2.70
C PRO A 315 0.94 10.72 2.56
N GLY A 316 0.24 10.50 3.68
CA GLY A 316 -1.19 10.18 3.69
C GLY A 316 -1.53 8.70 3.45
N GLY A 317 -0.55 7.89 3.02
CA GLY A 317 -0.70 6.46 2.76
C GLY A 317 -1.64 6.12 1.59
N VAL A 318 -1.74 4.83 1.30
CA VAL A 318 -2.72 4.27 0.34
C VAL A 318 -3.78 3.51 1.13
N PRO A 319 -4.98 4.08 1.35
CA PRO A 319 -6.03 3.40 2.10
C PRO A 319 -6.64 2.26 1.30
N TYR A 320 -7.03 1.20 1.99
CA TYR A 320 -7.80 0.09 1.45
C TYR A 320 -8.87 -0.32 2.47
N GLN A 321 -9.98 -0.86 1.98
CA GLN A 321 -11.15 -1.25 2.74
C GLN A 321 -11.42 -2.76 2.70
N SER A 322 -11.01 -3.52 1.69
CA SER A 322 -11.20 -4.99 1.68
C SER A 322 -9.92 -5.80 1.51
N GLU A 323 -9.04 -5.37 0.62
CA GLU A 323 -7.79 -6.06 0.32
C GLU A 323 -6.81 -5.13 -0.37
N LEU A 324 -5.54 -5.49 -0.30
CA LEU A 324 -4.45 -4.78 -0.96
C LEU A 324 -3.46 -5.79 -1.52
N ARG A 325 -3.21 -5.71 -2.83
CA ARG A 325 -2.12 -6.42 -3.51
C ARG A 325 -1.10 -5.42 -4.00
N VAL A 326 0.16 -5.62 -3.64
CA VAL A 326 1.29 -4.82 -4.09
C VAL A 326 2.29 -5.76 -4.76
N SER A 327 2.64 -5.47 -6.00
CA SER A 327 3.64 -6.23 -6.76
C SER A 327 4.49 -5.27 -7.59
N THR A 328 5.61 -5.74 -8.09
CA THR A 328 6.42 -5.00 -9.05
C THR A 328 6.96 -5.96 -10.09
N GLU A 329 7.07 -5.51 -11.33
CA GLU A 329 7.80 -6.28 -12.32
C GLU A 329 9.30 -6.31 -11.99
N HIS A 330 10.05 -7.25 -12.55
CA HIS A 330 11.52 -7.29 -12.47
C HIS A 330 12.12 -7.07 -13.86
N GLY A 331 12.15 -5.81 -14.28
CA GLY A 331 12.38 -5.38 -15.67
C GLY A 331 11.13 -5.47 -16.54
N THR A 332 11.18 -4.88 -17.73
CA THR A 332 10.03 -4.84 -18.66
C THR A 332 9.49 -6.25 -18.88
N GLU A 333 8.18 -6.43 -18.66
CA GLU A 333 7.49 -7.72 -18.81
C GLU A 333 8.13 -8.88 -18.01
N ASN A 334 8.71 -8.59 -16.83
CA ASN A 334 9.31 -9.60 -15.95
C ASN A 334 10.48 -10.37 -16.58
N SER A 335 11.27 -9.70 -17.44
CA SER A 335 12.32 -10.32 -18.25
C SER A 335 13.72 -10.32 -17.63
N ALA A 336 13.94 -9.67 -16.48
CA ALA A 336 15.25 -9.49 -15.86
C ALA A 336 15.33 -10.18 -14.49
N ALA A 337 15.57 -11.49 -14.52
CA ALA A 337 15.74 -12.30 -13.32
C ALA A 337 16.78 -11.72 -12.35
N ALA A 338 16.34 -11.50 -11.11
CA ALA A 338 17.17 -10.97 -10.05
C ALA A 338 16.73 -11.53 -8.70
N MET A 339 17.53 -11.25 -7.68
CA MET A 339 17.25 -11.60 -6.30
C MET A 339 16.51 -10.44 -5.64
N TYR A 340 15.26 -10.64 -5.24
CA TYR A 340 14.42 -9.60 -4.63
C TYR A 340 14.13 -9.90 -3.17
N SER A 341 14.14 -8.86 -2.35
CA SER A 341 13.52 -8.88 -1.03
C SER A 341 12.86 -7.53 -0.73
N SER A 342 11.82 -7.52 0.08
CA SER A 342 11.08 -6.30 0.41
C SER A 342 10.47 -6.35 1.79
N VAL A 343 10.19 -5.17 2.33
CA VAL A 343 9.35 -4.99 3.51
C VAL A 343 8.22 -4.04 3.16
N ALA A 344 7.00 -4.51 3.29
CA ALA A 344 5.79 -3.69 3.27
C ALA A 344 5.47 -3.19 4.68
N TYR A 345 5.26 -1.88 4.86
CA TYR A 345 4.82 -1.28 6.12
C TYR A 345 3.38 -0.79 5.97
N TYR A 346 2.48 -1.26 6.84
CA TYR A 346 1.06 -0.96 6.74
C TYR A 346 0.34 -1.05 8.08
N TYR A 347 -0.84 -0.44 8.17
CA TYR A 347 -1.77 -0.67 9.27
C TYR A 347 -2.92 -1.53 8.77
N GLU A 348 -3.39 -2.45 9.61
CA GLU A 348 -4.50 -3.32 9.26
C GLU A 348 -5.46 -3.51 10.42
N HIS A 349 -6.74 -3.30 10.12
CA HIS A 349 -7.88 -3.65 10.94
C HIS A 349 -8.58 -4.87 10.30
N PRO A 350 -8.95 -5.90 11.08
CA PRO A 350 -9.35 -7.20 10.54
C PRO A 350 -10.73 -7.22 9.88
N THR A 351 -11.53 -6.16 10.02
CA THR A 351 -12.89 -6.07 9.44
C THR A 351 -12.86 -5.40 8.06
N PRO A 352 -12.93 -6.15 6.94
CA PRO A 352 -12.98 -5.58 5.60
C PRO A 352 -14.40 -5.07 5.24
N MET A 353 -14.49 -4.25 4.20
CA MET A 353 -15.74 -3.98 3.49
C MET A 353 -16.26 -5.25 2.84
N ARG A 354 -17.58 -5.32 2.70
CA ARG A 354 -18.30 -6.49 2.18
C ARG A 354 -19.14 -6.10 0.97
N GLN A 355 -19.19 -6.96 -0.04
CA GLN A 355 -20.16 -6.80 -1.11
C GLN A 355 -21.54 -7.16 -0.56
N VAL A 356 -22.53 -6.28 -0.78
CA VAL A 356 -23.91 -6.46 -0.30
C VAL A 356 -24.90 -6.74 -1.43
N ASP A 357 -24.60 -6.30 -2.66
CA ASP A 357 -25.40 -6.61 -3.84
C ASP A 357 -24.58 -6.45 -5.14
N ALA A 358 -25.09 -6.97 -6.25
CA ALA A 358 -24.54 -6.71 -7.58
C ALA A 358 -25.56 -6.89 -8.70
N LEU A 359 -25.46 -6.03 -9.69
CA LEU A 359 -26.21 -6.07 -10.94
C LEU A 359 -25.27 -6.40 -12.09
N ASP A 360 -25.58 -7.47 -12.82
CA ASP A 360 -24.96 -7.86 -14.09
C ASP A 360 -25.82 -7.33 -15.25
N VAL A 361 -25.31 -6.35 -16.01
CA VAL A 361 -26.08 -5.65 -17.06
C VAL A 361 -26.04 -6.49 -18.34
N GLY A 362 -27.20 -6.70 -18.96
CA GLY A 362 -27.34 -7.61 -20.09
C GLY A 362 -27.69 -9.05 -19.71
N ASP A 363 -27.61 -9.44 -18.42
CA ASP A 363 -28.29 -10.64 -17.91
C ASP A 363 -29.78 -10.33 -17.67
N PRO A 364 -30.73 -10.96 -18.40
CA PRO A 364 -32.15 -10.64 -18.26
C PRO A 364 -32.71 -10.87 -16.85
N ARG A 365 -32.12 -11.81 -16.10
CA ARG A 365 -32.56 -12.09 -14.73
C ARG A 365 -32.04 -11.01 -13.77
N GLY A 366 -30.75 -10.71 -13.81
CA GLY A 366 -30.13 -9.61 -13.06
C GLY A 366 -30.83 -8.28 -13.32
N GLU A 367 -31.07 -7.93 -14.59
CA GLU A 367 -31.77 -6.69 -14.94
C GLU A 367 -33.20 -6.65 -14.37
N ALA A 368 -33.94 -7.75 -14.41
CA ALA A 368 -35.30 -7.82 -13.86
C ALA A 368 -35.32 -7.75 -12.32
N GLU A 369 -34.37 -8.41 -11.65
CA GLU A 369 -34.26 -8.41 -10.17
C GLU A 369 -33.91 -7.02 -9.60
N HIS A 370 -33.26 -6.16 -10.39
CA HIS A 370 -32.82 -4.82 -9.99
C HIS A 370 -33.60 -3.67 -10.68
N ASP A 371 -34.71 -3.98 -11.37
CA ASP A 371 -35.49 -3.03 -12.18
C ASP A 371 -34.62 -2.14 -13.09
N TYR A 372 -33.64 -2.75 -13.75
CA TYR A 372 -32.71 -2.04 -14.61
C TYR A 372 -33.39 -1.53 -15.89
N ARG A 373 -33.20 -0.25 -16.22
CA ARG A 373 -33.75 0.39 -17.42
C ARG A 373 -32.77 1.42 -17.98
N ALA A 374 -32.45 1.32 -19.27
CA ALA A 374 -31.71 2.34 -20.01
C ALA A 374 -32.65 3.16 -20.92
N VAL A 375 -32.40 4.46 -21.03
CA VAL A 375 -33.17 5.41 -21.85
C VAL A 375 -32.23 6.17 -22.79
N PRO A 376 -32.56 6.22 -24.10
CA PRO A 376 -33.43 5.27 -24.79
C PRO A 376 -32.94 3.83 -24.59
N ALA A 377 -33.83 2.85 -24.74
CA ALA A 377 -33.46 1.44 -24.65
C ALA A 377 -32.41 1.12 -25.74
N THR A 378 -31.26 0.61 -25.32
CA THR A 378 -30.17 0.18 -26.20
C THR A 378 -30.07 -1.33 -26.26
N SER A 379 -29.42 -1.89 -27.28
CA SER A 379 -29.17 -3.33 -27.35
C SER A 379 -28.08 -3.76 -26.37
N VAL A 380 -28.17 -5.00 -25.88
CA VAL A 380 -27.05 -5.64 -25.18
C VAL A 380 -25.92 -5.88 -26.18
N GLU A 381 -24.71 -5.51 -25.80
CA GLU A 381 -23.48 -5.76 -26.55
C GLU A 381 -22.56 -6.67 -25.75
N GLN A 382 -22.06 -7.72 -26.38
CA GLN A 382 -20.97 -8.52 -25.83
C GLN A 382 -19.63 -7.90 -26.22
N ARG A 383 -18.68 -7.91 -25.29
CA ARG A 383 -17.33 -7.41 -25.52
C ARG A 383 -16.31 -8.33 -24.89
N VAL A 384 -15.20 -8.52 -25.60
CA VAL A 384 -13.98 -9.15 -25.06
C VAL A 384 -12.89 -8.09 -25.02
N ALA A 385 -12.33 -7.84 -23.85
CA ALA A 385 -11.24 -6.90 -23.66
C ALA A 385 -10.36 -7.33 -22.47
N GLN A 386 -9.30 -6.59 -22.20
CA GLN A 386 -8.36 -6.83 -21.13
C GLN A 386 -8.33 -5.64 -20.15
N PHE A 387 -7.96 -5.93 -18.90
CA PHE A 387 -7.59 -4.90 -17.93
C PHE A 387 -6.15 -4.45 -18.16
N GLU A 388 -5.77 -3.32 -17.58
CA GLU A 388 -4.36 -2.97 -17.38
C GLU A 388 -3.82 -3.72 -16.15
N GLY A 389 -2.51 -3.99 -16.10
CA GLY A 389 -1.86 -4.61 -14.94
C GLY A 389 -1.27 -5.99 -15.25
N VAL A 390 -1.32 -6.91 -14.28
CA VAL A 390 -0.67 -8.23 -14.36
C VAL A 390 -1.38 -9.17 -15.33
N ASP A 391 -2.71 -9.11 -15.38
CA ASP A 391 -3.52 -9.98 -16.24
C ASP A 391 -3.86 -9.31 -17.58
N ASP A 392 -2.98 -8.42 -18.08
CA ASP A 392 -3.27 -7.57 -19.21
C ASP A 392 -3.34 -8.31 -20.56
N ALA A 393 -2.85 -9.55 -20.62
CA ALA A 393 -2.99 -10.45 -21.76
C ALA A 393 -4.29 -11.28 -21.72
N VAL A 394 -5.01 -11.28 -20.59
CA VAL A 394 -6.19 -12.13 -20.38
C VAL A 394 -7.44 -11.46 -20.94
N GLY A 395 -7.99 -12.04 -22.01
CA GLY A 395 -9.27 -11.62 -22.57
C GLY A 395 -10.44 -11.99 -21.66
N VAL A 396 -11.13 -11.00 -21.11
CA VAL A 396 -12.35 -11.15 -20.31
C VAL A 396 -13.55 -10.81 -21.18
N SER A 397 -14.52 -11.72 -21.25
CA SER A 397 -15.78 -11.55 -21.97
C SER A 397 -16.87 -11.09 -21.02
N ASP A 398 -17.59 -10.03 -21.38
CA ASP A 398 -18.71 -9.52 -20.61
C ASP A 398 -19.80 -8.96 -21.53
N SER A 399 -21.03 -8.85 -21.04
CA SER A 399 -22.17 -8.24 -21.75
C SER A 399 -22.61 -6.97 -21.04
N GLY A 400 -23.14 -6.01 -21.79
CA GLY A 400 -23.52 -4.74 -21.21
C GLY A 400 -24.24 -3.85 -22.19
N ARG A 401 -24.43 -2.59 -21.83
CA ARG A 401 -25.13 -1.59 -22.65
C ARG A 401 -24.34 -0.29 -22.70
N ALA A 402 -24.42 0.38 -23.84
CA ALA A 402 -24.11 1.80 -23.91
C ALA A 402 -25.39 2.58 -23.57
N VAL A 403 -25.31 3.44 -22.56
CA VAL A 403 -26.38 4.34 -22.14
C VAL A 403 -26.15 5.70 -22.77
N ALA A 404 -27.19 6.20 -23.46
CA ALA A 404 -27.11 7.47 -24.17
C ALA A 404 -27.61 8.66 -23.34
N GLU A 405 -28.69 8.50 -22.56
CA GLU A 405 -29.24 9.57 -21.73
C GLU A 405 -29.26 9.20 -20.25
N THR A 406 -30.01 8.16 -19.87
CA THR A 406 -30.16 7.79 -18.46
C THR A 406 -30.23 6.27 -18.27
N SER A 407 -29.80 5.80 -17.11
CA SER A 407 -30.12 4.44 -16.63
C SER A 407 -30.66 4.51 -15.20
N HIS A 408 -31.50 3.53 -14.85
CA HIS A 408 -32.08 3.38 -13.51
C HIS A 408 -31.95 1.93 -13.07
N PHE A 409 -31.64 1.69 -11.79
CA PHE A 409 -31.64 0.38 -11.14
C PHE A 409 -31.67 0.53 -9.62
N SER A 410 -32.06 -0.53 -8.91
CA SER A 410 -32.14 -0.56 -7.45
C SER A 410 -31.25 -1.67 -6.88
N LEU A 411 -30.47 -1.38 -5.83
CA LEU A 411 -29.57 -2.33 -5.17
C LEU A 411 -29.90 -2.46 -3.68
N LYS A 412 -29.77 -3.65 -3.10
CA LYS A 412 -30.01 -3.92 -1.68
C LYS A 412 -28.80 -3.57 -0.84
N VAL A 413 -29.04 -2.91 0.29
CA VAL A 413 -27.99 -2.52 1.25
C VAL A 413 -27.80 -3.58 2.34
N ASN A 414 -28.87 -4.29 2.69
CA ASN A 414 -28.90 -5.20 3.84
C ASN A 414 -28.49 -6.62 3.48
N GLY A 415 -27.21 -6.96 3.63
CA GLY A 415 -26.80 -8.36 3.88
C GLY A 415 -27.08 -8.78 5.34
N PRO A 416 -27.27 -10.08 5.63
CA PRO A 416 -27.95 -10.62 6.81
C PRO A 416 -27.34 -10.40 8.20
N ASP A 417 -26.21 -9.72 8.34
CA ASP A 417 -25.58 -9.45 9.64
C ASP A 417 -25.38 -7.93 9.84
N GLU A 418 -26.03 -7.40 10.87
CA GLU A 418 -26.07 -5.99 11.25
C GLU A 418 -24.70 -5.52 11.77
N GLY A 419 -24.07 -4.64 11.01
CA GLY A 419 -23.01 -3.75 11.47
C GLY A 419 -23.32 -2.33 11.02
N THR A 420 -22.93 -1.33 11.80
CA THR A 420 -22.96 0.08 11.38
C THR A 420 -22.06 0.24 10.16
N THR A 421 -22.64 0.56 9.00
CA THR A 421 -21.87 0.94 7.81
C THR A 421 -21.45 2.40 7.93
N SER A 422 -20.20 2.72 7.59
CA SER A 422 -19.68 4.07 7.53
C SER A 422 -19.77 4.69 6.12
N GLY A 423 -20.05 3.87 5.09
CA GLY A 423 -20.23 4.31 3.72
C GLY A 423 -20.63 3.19 2.77
N LEU A 424 -21.27 3.55 1.66
CA LEU A 424 -21.50 2.63 0.55
C LEU A 424 -20.62 3.00 -0.64
N ARG A 425 -20.07 2.00 -1.29
CA ARG A 425 -19.27 2.15 -2.51
C ARG A 425 -19.95 1.40 -3.65
N LEU A 426 -20.27 2.12 -4.71
CA LEU A 426 -20.78 1.58 -5.96
C LEU A 426 -19.61 1.45 -6.94
N ARG A 427 -19.24 0.23 -7.29
CA ARG A 427 -18.25 -0.07 -8.33
C ARG A 427 -18.95 -0.29 -9.66
N ARG A 428 -18.39 0.24 -10.75
CA ARG A 428 -18.86 0.02 -12.11
C ARG A 428 -17.75 -0.57 -12.96
N LEU A 429 -18.02 -1.69 -13.61
CA LEU A 429 -17.23 -2.18 -14.75
C LEU A 429 -17.69 -1.46 -16.02
N TYR A 430 -16.75 -0.82 -16.72
CA TYR A 430 -17.01 -0.05 -17.93
C TYR A 430 -15.90 -0.23 -18.97
N ASP A 431 -16.22 0.19 -20.20
CA ASP A 431 -15.27 0.27 -21.30
C ASP A 431 -14.58 1.63 -21.35
N GLN A 432 -13.29 1.68 -21.07
CA GLN A 432 -12.50 2.91 -21.02
C GLN A 432 -11.97 3.38 -22.39
N ALA A 433 -12.56 3.02 -23.53
CA ALA A 433 -12.11 3.55 -24.82
C ALA A 433 -12.34 5.06 -25.01
N ALA A 434 -13.15 5.69 -24.15
CA ALA A 434 -13.44 7.12 -24.17
C ALA A 434 -13.64 7.67 -22.76
N ILE A 435 -13.49 8.99 -22.61
CA ILE A 435 -13.84 9.72 -21.39
C ILE A 435 -15.34 9.58 -21.16
N GLN A 436 -15.74 9.29 -19.92
CA GLN A 436 -17.15 9.17 -19.55
C GLN A 436 -17.45 10.00 -18.31
N GLU A 437 -18.60 10.67 -18.32
CA GLU A 437 -19.10 11.47 -17.20
C GLU A 437 -20.60 11.29 -17.05
N ALA A 438 -21.07 11.13 -15.82
CA ALA A 438 -22.49 11.13 -15.50
C ALA A 438 -22.77 11.79 -14.14
N GLU A 439 -23.97 12.33 -13.98
CA GLU A 439 -24.50 12.64 -12.66
C GLU A 439 -25.08 11.38 -12.02
N VAL A 440 -24.75 11.15 -10.75
CA VAL A 440 -25.33 10.07 -9.95
C VAL A 440 -26.40 10.66 -9.07
N TRP A 441 -27.59 10.07 -9.13
CA TRP A 441 -28.73 10.39 -8.30
C TRP A 441 -29.10 9.17 -7.47
N VAL A 442 -29.33 9.38 -6.18
CA VAL A 442 -29.59 8.34 -5.19
C VAL A 442 -30.91 8.67 -4.51
N ASN A 443 -31.89 7.76 -4.57
CA ASN A 443 -33.22 7.94 -3.99
C ASN A 443 -33.89 9.27 -4.41
N GLY A 444 -33.65 9.71 -5.64
CA GLY A 444 -34.17 10.97 -6.20
C GLY A 444 -33.40 12.24 -5.83
N ALA A 445 -32.32 12.15 -5.05
CA ALA A 445 -31.45 13.27 -4.71
C ALA A 445 -30.11 13.20 -5.46
N ARG A 446 -29.58 14.34 -5.90
CA ARG A 446 -28.29 14.39 -6.59
C ARG A 446 -27.16 14.05 -5.62
N ALA A 447 -26.45 12.95 -5.89
CA ALA A 447 -25.34 12.49 -5.07
C ALA A 447 -23.99 13.08 -5.51
N GLY A 448 -23.77 13.26 -6.81
CA GLY A 448 -22.51 13.82 -7.30
C GLY A 448 -22.28 13.59 -8.80
N VAL A 449 -21.04 13.81 -9.23
CA VAL A 449 -20.58 13.52 -10.59
C VAL A 449 -19.64 12.32 -10.54
N TRP A 450 -19.87 11.34 -11.41
CA TRP A 450 -18.97 10.22 -11.64
C TRP A 450 -18.21 10.47 -12.93
N TYR A 451 -16.90 10.69 -12.79
CA TYR A 451 -16.02 11.06 -13.88
C TYR A 451 -14.91 10.02 -14.07
N SER A 452 -14.81 9.48 -15.29
CA SER A 452 -13.79 8.54 -15.73
C SER A 452 -12.93 9.20 -16.81
N PRO A 453 -11.81 9.86 -16.44
CA PRO A 453 -10.98 10.65 -17.36
C PRO A 453 -10.00 9.84 -18.20
N THR A 454 -9.67 8.62 -17.78
CA THR A 454 -8.67 7.78 -18.44
C THR A 454 -9.25 7.15 -19.68
N THR A 455 -8.41 7.04 -20.72
CA THR A 455 -8.79 6.35 -21.95
C THR A 455 -7.73 5.35 -22.37
N ASN A 456 -8.14 4.13 -22.70
CA ASN A 456 -7.28 3.13 -23.29
C ASN A 456 -8.06 2.34 -24.35
N THR A 457 -7.61 2.42 -25.60
CA THR A 457 -8.25 1.73 -26.72
C THR A 457 -7.76 0.29 -26.91
N SER A 458 -6.72 -0.12 -26.18
CA SER A 458 -6.15 -1.46 -26.20
C SER A 458 -6.58 -2.28 -24.98
N LYS A 459 -6.40 -1.78 -23.75
CA LYS A 459 -6.83 -2.41 -22.50
C LYS A 459 -8.13 -1.77 -22.03
N ARG A 460 -9.24 -2.20 -22.63
CA ARG A 460 -10.51 -1.45 -22.55
C ARG A 460 -11.32 -1.71 -21.28
N TRP A 461 -11.04 -2.76 -20.50
CA TRP A 461 -11.75 -2.96 -19.24
C TRP A 461 -11.19 -2.10 -18.12
N ALA A 462 -12.09 -1.45 -17.38
CA ALA A 462 -11.76 -0.71 -16.18
C ALA A 462 -12.91 -0.71 -15.18
N GLU A 463 -12.55 -0.56 -13.90
CA GLU A 463 -13.46 -0.41 -12.78
C GLU A 463 -13.33 0.98 -12.14
N ALA A 464 -14.43 1.70 -12.04
CA ALA A 464 -14.48 2.95 -11.28
C ALA A 464 -15.32 2.75 -10.02
N ASP A 465 -15.05 3.52 -8.97
CA ASP A 465 -15.86 3.54 -7.75
C ASP A 465 -16.51 4.92 -7.58
N PHE A 466 -17.74 4.92 -7.08
CA PHE A 466 -18.45 6.09 -6.59
C PHE A 466 -18.85 5.86 -5.12
N ILE A 467 -18.53 6.81 -4.24
CA ILE A 467 -18.92 6.72 -2.83
C ILE A 467 -20.31 7.34 -2.67
N ILE A 468 -21.29 6.52 -2.29
CA ILE A 468 -22.65 6.93 -2.00
C ILE A 468 -22.70 7.50 -0.56
N PRO A 469 -23.09 8.77 -0.39
CA PRO A 469 -23.27 9.36 0.94
C PRO A 469 -24.42 8.68 1.70
N LEU A 470 -24.17 8.25 2.94
CA LEU A 470 -25.16 7.54 3.75
C LEU A 470 -26.40 8.38 4.08
N GLU A 471 -26.23 9.70 4.16
CA GLU A 471 -27.33 10.65 4.35
C GLU A 471 -28.39 10.59 3.24
N LEU A 472 -28.06 10.04 2.07
CA LEU A 472 -29.00 9.84 0.97
C LEU A 472 -29.78 8.52 1.06
N LEU A 473 -29.41 7.63 1.98
CA LEU A 473 -30.12 6.35 2.17
C LEU A 473 -31.40 6.51 2.99
N ASP A 474 -31.46 7.46 3.92
CA ASP A 474 -32.62 7.69 4.80
C ASP A 474 -33.12 6.40 5.49
N GLY A 475 -32.18 5.52 5.89
CA GLY A 475 -32.47 4.23 6.51
C GLY A 475 -33.12 3.17 5.60
N ARG A 476 -33.21 3.42 4.29
CA ARG A 476 -33.82 2.49 3.33
C ARG A 476 -32.95 1.23 3.14
N PRO A 477 -33.55 0.03 3.07
CA PRO A 477 -32.84 -1.23 2.83
C PRO A 477 -32.43 -1.42 1.37
N VAL A 478 -32.87 -0.52 0.48
CA VAL A 478 -32.65 -0.50 -0.96
C VAL A 478 -32.22 0.91 -1.33
N VAL A 479 -31.27 1.00 -2.25
CA VAL A 479 -30.81 2.24 -2.84
C VAL A 479 -31.24 2.29 -4.31
N ASP A 480 -32.07 3.27 -4.65
CA ASP A 480 -32.44 3.55 -6.04
C ASP A 480 -31.37 4.45 -6.67
N ILE A 481 -30.78 3.99 -7.77
CA ILE A 481 -29.72 4.68 -8.50
C ILE A 481 -30.26 5.13 -9.86
N GLU A 482 -30.08 6.40 -10.16
CA GLU A 482 -30.27 6.95 -11.49
C GLU A 482 -28.93 7.56 -11.96
N ILE A 483 -28.48 7.12 -13.12
CA ILE A 483 -27.31 7.66 -13.81
C ILE A 483 -27.80 8.56 -14.94
N ARG A 484 -27.34 9.81 -14.97
CA ARG A 484 -27.63 10.76 -16.06
C ARG A 484 -26.37 11.10 -16.82
N VAL A 485 -26.27 10.67 -18.07
CA VAL A 485 -25.06 10.81 -18.89
C VAL A 485 -24.81 12.28 -19.22
N VAL A 486 -23.58 12.72 -18.97
CA VAL A 486 -23.09 14.07 -19.31
C VAL A 486 -22.13 14.00 -20.48
N THR A 487 -21.17 13.06 -20.45
CA THR A 487 -20.20 12.79 -21.53
C THR A 487 -20.15 11.28 -21.77
N GLY A 488 -20.21 10.85 -23.03
CA GLY A 488 -20.33 9.44 -23.35
C GLY A 488 -20.00 9.05 -24.81
N PRO A 489 -20.13 7.76 -25.15
CA PRO A 489 -21.12 6.84 -24.56
C PRO A 489 -20.76 6.34 -23.15
N TRP A 490 -21.73 6.36 -22.24
CA TRP A 490 -21.59 5.80 -20.88
C TRP A 490 -21.82 4.29 -20.95
N SER A 491 -20.82 3.48 -20.64
CA SER A 491 -20.93 2.01 -20.74
C SER A 491 -21.15 1.36 -19.38
N GLU A 492 -22.03 0.37 -19.35
CA GLU A 492 -22.46 -0.34 -18.15
C GLU A 492 -22.44 -1.84 -18.43
N TYR A 493 -21.58 -2.57 -17.71
CA TYR A 493 -21.47 -4.03 -17.79
C TYR A 493 -21.81 -4.67 -16.45
N ARG A 494 -21.29 -4.12 -15.36
CA ARG A 494 -21.61 -4.60 -14.00
C ARG A 494 -21.57 -3.47 -13.00
N TYR A 495 -22.46 -3.55 -12.02
CA TYR A 495 -22.44 -2.74 -10.81
C TYR A 495 -22.30 -3.62 -9.57
N GLU A 496 -21.46 -3.22 -8.63
CA GLU A 496 -21.32 -3.90 -7.34
C GLU A 496 -21.49 -2.88 -6.21
N LEU A 497 -22.31 -3.22 -5.22
CA LEU A 497 -22.50 -2.41 -4.03
C LEU A 497 -21.72 -3.01 -2.87
N TRP A 498 -20.87 -2.21 -2.25
CA TRP A 498 -20.02 -2.58 -1.13
C TRP A 498 -20.34 -1.74 0.10
N ALA A 499 -20.48 -2.36 1.25
CA ALA A 499 -20.66 -1.70 2.54
C ALA A 499 -19.33 -1.62 3.31
N ILE A 500 -18.93 -0.40 3.65
CA ILE A 500 -17.71 -0.10 4.41
C ILE A 500 -18.04 -0.16 5.91
N PRO A 501 -17.30 -0.92 6.74
CA PRO A 501 -17.63 -1.12 8.15
C PRO A 501 -17.37 0.12 9.02
#